data_AF-A0A932UEZ9-F1
#
_entry.id   AF-A0A932UEZ9-F1
#
_cell.length_a   1.000
_cell.length_b   1.000
_cell.length_c   1.000
_cell.angle_alpha   90.00
_cell.angle_beta   90.00
_cell.angle_gamma   90.00
#
_symmetry.space_group_name_H-M   'P 1'
#
loop_
_entity.id
_entity.type
_entity.pdbx_description
1 polymer ?
#
loop_
_entity_poly.entity_id
_entity_poly.type
_entity_poly.pdbx_seq_one_letter_code
_entity_poly.pdbx_strand_id
1 'polypeptide(L)'
;MLVPRSLGELVAEKAASNGNRPFLFFGDQTISFHELDERASRFAAGLRRLGVVAGDRVCVMLGNRPEFFDAWLGTAKLGAWTVPINTAYRGDLLRYIVGNSGA
;
A
#
# COMPACT_ATOMS: atom_id res chain seq x y z
N MET A 1 10.50 15.03 -18.99
CA MET A 1 9.93 13.92 -18.20
C MET A 1 8.95 14.55 -17.21
N LEU A 2 7.67 14.19 -17.26
CA LEU A 2 6.69 14.70 -16.29
C LEU A 2 7.01 14.05 -14.93
N VAL A 3 7.10 14.85 -13.87
CA VAL A 3 7.27 14.35 -12.50
C VAL A 3 5.90 13.79 -12.04
N PRO A 4 5.82 12.54 -11.57
CA PRO A 4 4.55 11.97 -11.12
C PRO A 4 3.99 12.76 -9.94
N ARG A 5 2.67 13.00 -9.96
CA ARG A 5 2.01 13.89 -8.99
C ARG A 5 1.65 13.18 -7.70
N SER A 6 1.72 11.85 -7.67
CA SER A 6 1.48 11.02 -6.49
C SER A 6 2.29 9.73 -6.52
N LEU A 7 2.42 9.09 -5.36
CA LEU A 7 3.01 7.75 -5.26
C LEU A 7 2.24 6.73 -6.10
N GLY A 8 0.91 6.81 -6.13
CA GLY A 8 0.07 5.90 -6.93
C GLY A 8 0.34 5.99 -8.44
N GLU A 9 0.54 7.21 -8.95
CA GLU A 9 0.95 7.47 -10.35
C GLU A 9 2.36 6.94 -10.61
N LEU A 10 3.31 7.19 -9.70
CA LEU A 10 4.69 6.70 -9.81
C LEU A 10 4.75 5.17 -9.90
N VAL A 11 3.94 4.45 -9.13
CA VAL A 11 3.89 2.98 -9.19
C VAL A 11 3.46 2.50 -10.58
N ALA A 12 2.40 3.08 -11.14
CA ALA A 12 1.92 2.72 -12.48
C ALA A 12 2.96 3.04 -13.56
N GLU A 13 3.61 4.20 -13.47
CA GLU A 13 4.69 4.59 -14.39
C GLU A 13 5.85 3.59 -14.34
N LYS A 14 6.32 3.24 -13.14
CA LYS A 14 7.44 2.30 -12.99
C LYS A 14 7.07 0.88 -13.39
N ALA A 15 5.83 0.47 -13.20
CA ALA A 15 5.33 -0.80 -13.72
C ALA A 15 5.36 -0.85 -15.24
N ALA A 16 4.88 0.21 -15.92
CA ALA A 16 4.93 0.29 -17.37
C ALA A 16 6.37 0.30 -17.92
N SER A 17 7.31 0.99 -17.25
CA SER A 17 8.69 1.10 -17.74
C SER A 17 9.57 -0.11 -17.41
N ASN A 18 9.30 -0.81 -16.31
CA ASN A 18 10.14 -1.91 -15.84
C ASN A 18 9.53 -3.30 -16.05
N GLY A 19 8.21 -3.40 -16.29
CA GLY A 19 7.52 -4.65 -16.62
C GLY A 19 7.85 -5.79 -15.63
N ASN A 20 8.37 -6.88 -16.18
CA ASN A 20 8.70 -8.10 -15.43
C ASN A 20 10.04 -8.04 -14.67
N ARG A 21 10.72 -6.88 -14.61
CA ARG A 21 11.92 -6.74 -13.79
C ARG A 21 11.57 -7.01 -12.31
N PRO A 22 12.45 -7.68 -11.54
CA PRO A 22 12.23 -7.89 -10.11
C PRO A 22 12.10 -6.57 -9.35
N PHE A 23 11.09 -6.48 -8.47
CA PHE A 23 10.90 -5.39 -7.51
C PHE A 23 11.17 -5.84 -6.08
N LEU A 24 10.57 -6.96 -5.67
CA LEU A 24 10.67 -7.49 -4.31
C LEU A 24 11.11 -8.96 -4.34
N PHE A 25 12.07 -9.30 -3.50
CA PHE A 25 12.42 -10.68 -3.19
C PHE A 25 11.93 -11.00 -1.77
N PHE A 26 11.19 -12.10 -1.63
CA PHE A 26 10.66 -12.53 -0.34
C PHE A 26 10.65 -14.05 -0.25
N GLY A 27 11.60 -14.62 0.51
CA GLY A 27 11.80 -16.06 0.52
C GLY A 27 12.19 -16.58 -0.87
N ASP A 28 11.42 -17.52 -1.39
CA ASP A 28 11.53 -18.08 -2.74
C ASP A 28 10.75 -17.27 -3.80
N GLN A 29 9.97 -16.28 -3.37
CA GLN A 29 9.16 -15.46 -4.26
C GLN A 29 9.96 -14.29 -4.82
N THR A 30 9.83 -14.08 -6.12
CA THR A 30 10.23 -12.84 -6.79
C THR A 30 8.98 -12.18 -7.33
N ILE A 31 8.71 -10.95 -6.93
CA ILE A 31 7.58 -10.16 -7.39
C ILE A 31 8.13 -9.06 -8.29
N SER A 32 7.64 -9.01 -9.52
CA SER A 32 8.00 -7.99 -10.51
C SER A 32 7.29 -6.66 -10.28
N PHE A 33 7.75 -5.62 -10.95
CA PHE A 33 7.06 -4.32 -10.96
C PHE A 33 5.62 -4.43 -11.50
N HIS A 34 5.40 -5.22 -12.55
CA HIS A 34 4.06 -5.45 -13.11
C HIS A 34 3.14 -6.15 -12.11
N GLU A 35 3.58 -7.26 -11.50
CA GLU A 35 2.77 -8.00 -10.53
C GLU A 35 2.44 -7.15 -9.29
N LEU A 36 3.39 -6.34 -8.82
CA LEU A 36 3.16 -5.40 -7.73
C LEU A 36 2.06 -4.39 -8.06
N ASP A 37 2.09 -3.81 -9.25
CA ASP A 37 1.11 -2.82 -9.70
C ASP A 37 -0.29 -3.43 -9.81
N GLU A 38 -0.40 -4.64 -10.34
CA GLU A 38 -1.66 -5.37 -10.38
C GLU A 38 -2.21 -5.67 -8.98
N ARG A 39 -1.35 -6.17 -8.07
CA ARG A 39 -1.75 -6.46 -6.68
C ARG A 39 -2.20 -5.20 -5.95
N ALA A 40 -1.45 -4.11 -6.07
CA ALA A 40 -1.81 -2.81 -5.51
C ALA A 40 -3.13 -2.28 -6.09
N SER A 41 -3.33 -2.40 -7.41
CA SER A 41 -4.57 -1.97 -8.07
C SER A 41 -5.78 -2.79 -7.63
N ARG A 42 -5.61 -4.12 -7.44
CA ARG A 42 -6.66 -4.98 -6.87
C ARG A 42 -6.99 -4.59 -5.43
N PHE A 43 -5.99 -4.28 -4.61
CA PHE A 43 -6.20 -3.81 -3.24
C PHE A 43 -6.96 -2.48 -3.21
N ALA A 44 -6.56 -1.51 -4.04
CA ALA A 44 -7.24 -0.21 -4.19
C ALA A 44 -8.72 -0.39 -4.58
N ALA A 45 -9.00 -1.28 -5.54
CA ALA A 45 -10.37 -1.61 -5.93
C ALA A 45 -11.17 -2.25 -4.78
N GLY A 46 -10.53 -3.08 -3.95
CA GLY A 46 -11.12 -3.63 -2.73
C GLY A 46 -11.51 -2.54 -1.72
N LEU A 47 -10.58 -1.64 -1.40
CA LEU A 47 -10.83 -0.50 -0.52
C LEU A 47 -11.98 0.39 -1.04
N ARG A 48 -11.98 0.68 -2.34
CA ARG A 48 -13.06 1.46 -2.96
C ARG A 48 -14.42 0.79 -2.81
N ARG A 49 -14.50 -0.54 -2.94
CA ARG A 49 -15.75 -1.30 -2.70
C ARG A 49 -16.20 -1.25 -1.24
N LEU A 50 -15.27 -1.08 -0.30
CA LEU A 50 -15.57 -0.89 1.13
C LEU A 50 -15.93 0.56 1.47
N GLY A 51 -15.95 1.47 0.48
CA GLY A 51 -16.35 2.87 0.67
C GLY A 51 -15.21 3.83 0.96
N VAL A 52 -13.95 3.38 0.94
CA VAL A 52 -12.78 4.25 1.13
C VAL A 52 -12.64 5.18 -0.07
N VAL A 53 -12.41 6.46 0.20
CA VAL A 53 -12.22 7.51 -0.81
C VAL A 53 -10.87 8.21 -0.65
N ALA A 54 -10.50 9.04 -1.63
CA ALA A 54 -9.29 9.83 -1.55
C ALA A 54 -9.32 10.77 -0.33
N GLY A 55 -8.20 10.87 0.37
CA GLY A 55 -8.08 11.63 1.62
C GLY A 55 -8.38 10.83 2.89
N ASP A 56 -9.04 9.68 2.78
CA ASP A 56 -9.23 8.78 3.92
C ASP A 56 -7.90 8.21 4.43
N ARG A 57 -7.92 7.71 5.66
CA ARG A 57 -6.77 7.06 6.30
C ARG A 57 -7.12 5.60 6.56
N VAL A 58 -6.17 4.71 6.30
CA VAL A 58 -6.35 3.27 6.46
C VAL A 58 -5.25 2.74 7.38
N CYS A 59 -5.64 2.32 8.58
CA CYS A 59 -4.73 1.63 9.49
C CYS A 59 -4.31 0.27 8.91
N VAL A 60 -3.01 0.04 8.83
CA VAL A 60 -2.43 -1.22 8.35
C VAL A 60 -1.50 -1.78 9.41
N MET A 61 -1.91 -2.89 10.02
CA MET A 61 -1.12 -3.63 11.02
C MET A 61 -0.70 -4.97 10.44
N LEU A 62 0.41 -4.98 9.69
CA LEU A 62 0.97 -6.16 9.04
C LEU A 62 2.46 -6.27 9.35
N GLY A 63 2.97 -7.51 9.38
CA GLY A 63 4.41 -7.77 9.49
C GLY A 63 5.15 -7.48 8.19
N ASN A 64 6.46 -7.75 8.17
CA ASN A 64 7.29 -7.63 6.97
C ASN A 64 6.93 -8.74 5.98
N ARG A 65 6.06 -8.43 5.02
CA ARG A 65 5.56 -9.37 4.01
C ARG A 65 5.10 -8.63 2.75
N PRO A 66 5.04 -9.29 1.58
CA PRO A 66 4.63 -8.65 0.33
C PRO A 66 3.28 -7.93 0.40
N GLU A 67 2.32 -8.46 1.16
CA GLU A 67 0.99 -7.87 1.31
C GLU A 67 1.01 -6.47 1.93
N PHE A 68 2.08 -6.08 2.64
CA PHE A 68 2.25 -4.71 3.10
C PHE A 68 2.38 -3.74 1.92
N PHE A 69 3.07 -4.13 0.85
CA PHE A 69 3.19 -3.29 -0.35
C PHE A 69 1.88 -3.21 -1.12
N ASP A 70 1.11 -4.30 -1.17
CA ASP A 70 -0.24 -4.28 -1.74
C ASP A 70 -1.10 -3.24 -1.02
N ALA A 71 -1.07 -3.25 0.33
CA ALA A 71 -1.82 -2.34 1.16
C ALA A 71 -1.35 -0.89 1.02
N TRP A 72 -0.05 -0.64 1.14
CA TRP A 72 0.53 0.69 1.08
C TRP A 72 0.33 1.34 -0.30
N LEU A 73 0.74 0.64 -1.36
CA LEU A 73 0.69 1.18 -2.72
C LEU A 73 -0.74 1.20 -3.25
N GLY A 74 -1.58 0.23 -2.88
CA GLY A 74 -3.01 0.25 -3.22
C GLY A 74 -3.76 1.41 -2.57
N THR A 75 -3.48 1.68 -1.29
CA THR A 75 -4.04 2.85 -0.59
C THR A 75 -3.59 4.15 -1.27
N ALA A 76 -2.30 4.26 -1.62
CA ALA A 76 -1.76 5.41 -2.35
C ALA A 76 -2.37 5.59 -3.75
N LYS A 77 -2.63 4.49 -4.48
CA LYS A 77 -3.33 4.50 -5.78
C LYS A 77 -4.78 4.98 -5.68
N LEU A 78 -5.44 4.71 -4.55
CA LEU A 78 -6.78 5.22 -4.28
C LEU A 78 -6.78 6.72 -3.92
N GLY A 79 -5.59 7.30 -3.66
CA GLY A 79 -5.45 8.67 -3.14
C GLY A 79 -5.71 8.79 -1.64
N ALA A 80 -5.73 7.66 -0.93
CA ALA A 80 -5.86 7.58 0.53
C ALA A 80 -4.48 7.45 1.20
N TRP A 81 -4.45 7.51 2.52
CA TRP A 81 -3.24 7.49 3.34
C TRP A 81 -3.13 6.18 4.12
N THR A 82 -1.98 5.51 4.03
CA THR A 82 -1.68 4.36 4.89
C THR A 82 -1.17 4.84 6.24
N VAL A 83 -1.75 4.33 7.33
CA VAL A 83 -1.25 4.53 8.70
C VAL A 83 -0.65 3.20 9.17
N PRO A 84 0.67 3.00 9.04
CA PRO A 84 1.31 1.75 9.45
C PRO A 84 1.35 1.64 10.97
N ILE A 85 0.91 0.50 11.49
CA ILE A 85 0.92 0.20 12.93
C ILE A 85 1.87 -0.96 13.17
N ASN A 86 2.82 -0.76 14.08
CA ASN A 86 3.75 -1.81 14.47
C ASN A 86 3.00 -2.99 15.10
N THR A 87 3.22 -4.19 14.58
CA THR A 87 2.57 -5.43 15.04
C THR A 87 2.94 -5.84 16.45
N ALA A 88 3.94 -5.21 17.08
CA ALA A 88 4.30 -5.41 18.48
C ALA A 88 3.50 -4.53 19.45
N TYR A 89 2.78 -3.50 18.98
CA TYR A 89 2.01 -2.61 19.86
C TYR A 89 0.84 -3.33 20.52
N ARG A 90 0.66 -3.11 21.83
CA ARG A 90 -0.38 -3.72 22.68
C ARG A 90 -0.95 -2.68 23.64
N GLY A 91 -2.08 -3.02 24.26
CA GLY A 91 -2.66 -2.25 25.36
C GLY A 91 -2.93 -0.80 25.00
N ASP A 92 -2.60 0.11 25.92
CA ASP A 92 -2.90 1.54 25.79
C ASP A 92 -2.18 2.20 24.62
N LEU A 93 -0.96 1.76 24.28
CA LEU A 93 -0.24 2.29 23.13
C LEU A 93 -0.97 1.99 21.82
N LEU A 94 -1.44 0.75 21.64
CA LEU A 94 -2.22 0.39 20.44
C LEU A 94 -3.52 1.19 20.36
N ARG A 95 -4.25 1.29 21.48
CA ARG A 95 -5.48 2.09 21.57
C ARG A 95 -5.22 3.55 21.19
N TYR A 96 -4.16 4.13 21.73
CA TYR A 96 -3.79 5.52 21.46
C TYR A 96 -3.48 5.74 19.98
N ILE A 97 -2.63 4.88 19.37
CA ILE A 97 -2.26 5.02 17.96
C ILE A 97 -3.48 4.89 17.05
N VAL A 98 -4.34 3.89 17.28
CA VAL A 98 -5.56 3.72 16.46
C VAL A 98 -6.51 4.90 16.66
N GLY A 99 -6.78 5.30 17.91
CA GLY A 99 -7.70 6.39 18.20
C GLY A 99 -7.23 7.76 17.68
N ASN A 100 -5.92 8.00 17.63
CA ASN A 100 -5.34 9.23 17.13
C ASN A 100 -5.03 9.20 15.62
N SER A 101 -5.18 8.05 14.96
CA SER A 101 -4.85 7.89 13.54
C SER A 101 -5.76 8.69 12.61
N GLY A 102 -7.00 8.97 13.05
CA GLY A 102 -8.06 9.52 12.21
C GLY A 102 -8.54 8.57 11.10
N ALA A 103 -8.15 7.29 11.14
CA ALA A 103 -8.70 6.24 10.28
C ALA A 103 -10.06 5.75 10.80
#